data_AF-A0A3R9RHV1-F1
#
_entry.id   AF-A0A3R9RHV1-F1
#
_cell.length_a   1.000
_cell.length_b   1.000
_cell.length_c   1.000
_cell.angle_alpha   90.00
_cell.angle_beta   90.00
_cell.angle_gamma   90.00
#
_symmetry.space_group_name_H-M   'P 1'
#
loop_
_entity.id
_entity.type
_entity.pdbx_description
1 polymer ?
#
loop_
_entity_poly.entity_id
_entity_poly.type
_entity_poly.pdbx_seq_one_letter_code
_entity_poly.pdbx_strand_id
1 'polypeptide(L)' 'MSARSLMDILRKFGELEGLIISDAVTADGERISCIEVKMRMKEGVRLEDLLVLLKMNGFNVESFSRRGLKVKLVIIS' A
#
# COMPACT_ATOMS: atom_id res chain seq x y z
N MET A 1 13.08 5.28 2.30
CA MET A 1 11.84 5.99 1.91
C MET A 1 11.00 6.27 3.14
N SER A 2 10.33 7.43 3.26
CA SER A 2 9.55 7.74 4.46
C SER A 2 8.08 7.36 4.30
N ALA A 3 7.44 6.92 5.39
CA ALA A 3 5.99 6.64 5.45
C ALA A 3 5.13 7.83 4.99
N ARG A 4 5.67 9.06 5.06
CA ARG A 4 5.04 10.27 4.55
C ARG A 4 4.87 10.25 3.03
N SER A 5 5.88 9.77 2.30
CA SER A 5 5.81 9.64 0.84
C SER A 5 4.75 8.62 0.39
N LEU A 6 4.59 7.52 1.13
CA LEU A 6 3.53 6.54 0.86
C LEU A 6 2.14 7.18 0.99
N MET A 7 1.90 7.88 2.10
CA MET A 7 0.62 8.54 2.38
C MET A 7 0.27 9.58 1.31
N ASP A 8 1.26 10.35 0.86
CA ASP A 8 1.08 11.37 -0.17
C ASP A 8 0.71 10.74 -1.53
N ILE A 9 1.24 9.56 -1.85
CA ILE A 9 0.84 8.79 -3.03
C ILE A 9 -0.60 8.30 -2.86
N LEU A 10 -0.92 7.59 -1.77
CA LEU A 10 -2.23 6.96 -1.56
C LEU A 10 -3.39 7.98 -1.64
N ARG A 11 -3.20 9.17 -1.06
CA ARG A 11 -4.22 10.25 -1.05
C ARG A 11 -4.55 10.80 -2.44
N LYS A 12 -3.67 10.63 -3.43
CA LYS A 12 -3.97 11.03 -4.82
C LYS A 12 -5.05 10.13 -5.43
N PHE A 13 -5.04 8.84 -5.08
CA PHE A 13 -5.88 7.80 -5.67
C PHE A 13 -7.17 7.53 -4.89
N GLY A 14 -7.26 7.98 -3.64
CA GLY A 14 -8.39 7.68 -2.77
C GLY A 14 -8.33 8.30 -1.39
N GLU A 15 -9.28 7.89 -0.56
CA GLU A 15 -9.35 8.18 0.86
C GLU A 15 -8.83 7.00 1.65
N LEU A 16 -7.93 7.26 2.61
CA LEU A 16 -7.39 6.23 3.48
C LEU A 16 -8.38 5.91 4.59
N GLU A 17 -8.88 4.68 4.63
CA GLU A 17 -9.79 4.18 5.67
C GLU A 17 -9.02 3.60 6.87
N GLY A 18 -7.79 3.15 6.67
CA GLY A 18 -6.93 2.65 7.75
C GLY A 18 -5.52 2.32 7.29
N LEU A 19 -4.58 2.39 8.23
CA LEU A 19 -3.18 2.02 8.01
C LEU A 19 -2.66 1.33 9.28
N ILE A 20 -2.05 0.16 9.11
CA ILE A 20 -1.42 -0.61 10.18
C ILE A 20 0.04 -0.80 9.79
N ILE A 21 0.94 -0.50 10.71
CA ILE A 21 2.38 -0.76 10.56
C ILE A 21 2.74 -1.81 11.60
N SER A 22 3.39 -2.88 11.15
CA SER A 22 3.82 -3.98 12.00
C SER A 22 5.15 -4.52 11.50
N ASP A 23 6.03 -4.89 12.42
CA ASP A 23 7.23 -5.63 12.09
C ASP A 23 6.92 -7.12 12.04
N ALA A 24 7.49 -7.83 11.06
CA ALA A 24 7.43 -9.27 10.97
C ALA A 24 8.85 -9.85 10.85
N VAL A 25 9.00 -11.10 11.29
CA VAL A 25 10.22 -11.89 11.07
C VAL A 25 9.88 -12.97 10.06
N THR A 26 10.58 -12.97 8.94
CA THR A 26 10.45 -13.99 7.91
C THR A 26 11.06 -15.33 8.38
N ALA A 27 10.79 -16.41 7.65
CA ALA A 27 11.23 -17.74 8.03
C ALA A 27 12.76 -17.91 8.03
N ASP A 28 13.48 -17.10 7.25
CA ASP A 28 14.94 -17.00 7.20
C ASP A 28 15.53 -16.02 8.23
N GLY A 29 14.68 -15.42 9.07
CA GLY A 29 15.11 -14.56 10.19
C GLY A 29 15.28 -13.09 9.84
N GLU A 30 14.95 -12.67 8.62
CA GLU A 30 14.97 -11.25 8.25
C GLU A 30 13.82 -10.50 8.94
N ARG A 31 14.11 -9.27 9.38
CA ARG A 31 13.09 -8.37 9.89
C ARG A 31 12.59 -7.52 8.75
N ILE A 32 11.28 -7.59 8.50
CA ILE A 32 10.59 -6.79 7.50
C ILE A 32 9.56 -5.88 8.16
N SER A 33 9.41 -4.67 7.63
CA SER A 33 8.34 -3.75 8.01
C SER A 33 7.15 -3.99 7.07
N CYS A 34 6.02 -4.38 7.63
CA CYS A 34 4.79 -4.60 6.89
C CYS A 34 3.82 -3.45 7.12
N ILE A 35 3.29 -2.89 6.04
CA ILE A 35 2.31 -1.80 6.04
C ILE A 35 1.04 -2.31 5.36
N GLU A 36 -0.02 -2.50 6.13
CA GLU A 36 -1.35 -2.78 5.61
C GLU A 36 -2.11 -1.49 5.41
N VAL A 37 -2.60 -1.29 4.19
CA VAL A 37 -3.38 -0.12 3.78
C VAL A 37 -4.80 -0.56 3.48
N LYS A 38 -5.79 0.11 4.06
CA LYS A 38 -7.19 0.05 3.65
C LYS A 38 -7.58 1.41 3.12
N MET A 39 -8.09 1.46 1.90
CA MET A 39 -8.49 2.72 1.28
C MET A 39 -9.71 2.54 0.38
N ARG A 40 -10.40 3.65 0.15
CA ARG A 40 -11.44 3.77 -0.85
C ARG A 40 -10.90 4.57 -2.02
N MET A 41 -10.81 3.94 -3.19
CA MET A 41 -10.40 4.60 -4.43
C MET A 41 -11.45 5.60 -4.89
N LYS A 42 -10.99 6.69 -5.53
CA LYS A 42 -11.86 7.60 -6.28
C LYS A 42 -12.45 6.90 -7.49
N GLU A 43 -13.64 7.30 -7.91
CA GLU A 43 -14.24 6.82 -9.15
C GLU A 43 -13.37 7.17 -10.36
N GLY A 44 -13.33 6.27 -11.35
CA GLY A 44 -12.52 6.43 -12.56
C GLY A 44 -11.02 6.17 -12.38
N VAL A 45 -10.51 6.05 -11.15
CA VAL A 45 -9.11 5.74 -10.89
C VAL A 45 -8.86 4.23 -11.00
N ARG A 46 -7.79 3.85 -11.71
CA ARG A 46 -7.36 2.47 -11.88
C ARG A 46 -6.38 2.06 -10.78
N LEU A 47 -6.55 0.85 -10.24
CA LEU A 47 -5.67 0.34 -9.19
C LEU A 47 -4.26 0.10 -9.73
N GLU A 48 -4.18 -0.31 -10.99
CA GLU A 48 -2.96 -0.57 -11.73
C GLU A 48 -2.05 0.66 -11.76
N ASP A 49 -2.62 1.85 -11.95
CA ASP A 49 -1.86 3.12 -11.95
C ASP A 49 -1.26 3.41 -10.56
N LEU A 50 -1.98 3.06 -9.49
CA LEU A 50 -1.46 3.17 -8.11
C LEU A 50 -0.30 2.20 -7.90
N LEU A 51 -0.46 0.93 -8.31
CA LEU A 51 0.57 -0.10 -8.14
C LEU A 51 1.85 0.26 -8.90
N VAL A 52 1.73 0.76 -10.13
CA VAL A 52 2.87 1.25 -10.92
C VAL A 52 3.56 2.40 -10.19
N LEU A 53 2.80 3.38 -9.69
CA LEU A 53 3.40 4.53 -9.01
C LEU A 53 4.08 4.12 -7.69
N LEU A 54 3.49 3.21 -6.92
CA LEU A 54 4.11 2.66 -5.71
C LEU A 54 5.45 1.97 -6.04
N LYS A 55 5.47 1.12 -7.08
CA LYS A 55 6.68 0.45 -7.55
C LYS A 55 7.75 1.42 -8.03
N MET A 56 7.37 2.44 -8.81
CA MET A 56 8.30 3.49 -9.30
C MET A 56 8.91 4.30 -8.16
N ASN A 57 8.22 4.39 -7.02
CA ASN A 57 8.74 5.03 -5.83
C ASN A 57 9.55 4.07 -4.94
N GLY A 58 9.60 2.78 -5.24
CA GLY A 58 10.37 1.79 -4.46
C GLY A 58 9.59 1.15 -3.33
N PHE A 59 8.25 1.25 -3.32
CA PHE A 59 7.41 0.46 -2.43
C PHE A 59 7.15 -0.92 -3.04
N ASN A 60 7.43 -1.98 -2.29
CA ASN A 60 7.13 -3.34 -2.72
C ASN A 60 5.73 -3.75 -2.24
N VAL A 61 4.77 -3.84 -3.17
CA VAL A 61 3.41 -4.31 -2.87
C VAL A 61 3.41 -5.84 -2.95
N GLU A 62 3.34 -6.48 -1.79
CA GLU A 62 3.35 -7.95 -1.68
C GLU A 62 2.00 -8.54 -2.10
N SER A 63 0.90 -7.91 -1.69
CA SER A 63 -0.43 -8.35 -2.09
C SER A 63 -1.43 -7.19 -2.12
N PHE A 64 -2.51 -7.38 -2.88
CA PHE A 64 -3.64 -6.47 -2.87
C PHE A 64 -4.95 -7.20 -3.11
N SER A 65 -6.04 -6.59 -2.65
CA SER A 65 -7.40 -7.04 -2.98
C SER A 65 -8.29 -5.84 -3.26
N ARG A 66 -9.28 -6.03 -4.14
CA ARG A 66 -10.23 -5.00 -4.53
C ARG A 66 -11.66 -5.53 -4.47
N ARG A 67 -12.57 -4.75 -3.89
CA ARG A 67 -14.01 -4.99 -3.91
C ARG A 67 -14.74 -3.68 -4.19
N GLY A 68 -15.17 -3.49 -5.43
CA GLY A 68 -15.69 -2.20 -5.90
C GLY A 68 -14.59 -1.11 -5.82
N LEU A 69 -14.86 -0.05 -5.06
CA LEU A 69 -13.89 1.02 -4.79
C LEU A 69 -13.00 0.75 -3.58
N LYS A 70 -13.31 -0.27 -2.77
CA LYS A 70 -12.49 -0.61 -1.60
C LYS A 70 -11.27 -1.40 -2.03
N VAL A 71 -10.11 -0.98 -1.56
CA VAL A 71 -8.83 -1.63 -1.81
C VAL A 71 -8.12 -1.89 -0.50
N LYS A 72 -7.52 -3.08 -0.39
CA LYS A 72 -6.51 -3.39 0.61
C LYS A 72 -5.18 -3.63 -0.07
N LEU A 73 -4.10 -3.08 0.46
CA LEU A 73 -2.73 -3.33 0.02
C LEU A 73 -1.90 -3.82 1.20
N VAL A 74 -0.95 -4.70 0.93
CA VAL A 74 0.12 -5.09 1.85
C VAL A 74 1.43 -4.67 1.20
N ILE A 75 2.18 -3.81 1.89
CA ILE A 75 3.45 -3.27 1.41
C ILE A 75 4.54 -3.73 2.38
N ILE A 76 5.63 -4.30 1.86
CA ILE A 76 6.78 -4.72 2.66
C ILE A 76 8.00 -3.83 2.36
N SER A 77 8.77 -3.54 3.39
CA SER A 77 10.03 -2.77 3.32
C SER A 77 11.06 -3.29 4.31
#